data_AF-A0A847NCN7-F1
#
_entry.id   AF-A0A847NCN7-F1
#
_cell.length_a   1.000
_cell.length_b   1.000
_cell.length_c   1.000
_cell.angle_alpha   90.00
_cell.angle_beta   90.00
_cell.angle_gamma   90.00
#
_symmetry.space_group_name_H-M   'P 1'
#
loop_
_entity.id
_entity.type
_entity.pdbx_description
1 polymer ?
#
loop_
_entity_poly.entity_id
_entity_poly.type
_entity_poly.pdbx_seq_one_letter_code
_entity_poly.pdbx_strand_id
1 'polypeptide(L)'
;ILTAIKQGNNVVSLSSHGSYGYLCYLSSGDLDDITSPPAIFYGNACSTNKFDVPYGEALSELTILNSSGSAVAYVGNSRFGWTGDSYIEKAFWDKMLDSGILGEMFDECKKISHDWAKYSLNLLGDPAMRVWSDRPKQLNVAHPSLTYTGSQSFEVTVTSSGSPVKNAVVCLTMPGTLFAKGVTDVYGKASINISPSVEGIMRVAVSGKNLIPYMGSVTVKKSPNICGTSVICTLKIDCGLKIACGIDIVCGTKLLCNYLLQCKKLTRIKLIGGCTGLIGGCTKPNAIESCAKLGSGELKIFEHIRDIWNIQSFDRFVEEAETPEIKETMERIPPEIKKSIEMMVKRIKEED
;
A
#
# COMPACT_ATOMS: atom_id res chain seq x y z
N ILE A 1 -17.46 29.87 17.81
CA ILE A 1 -16.76 28.95 16.88
C ILE A 1 -15.96 27.92 17.65
N LEU A 2 -14.99 28.34 18.47
CA LEU A 2 -14.20 27.44 19.32
C LEU A 2 -15.04 26.45 20.15
N THR A 3 -16.10 26.94 20.82
CA THR A 3 -17.03 26.06 21.57
C THR A 3 -17.67 24.98 20.71
N ALA A 4 -18.01 25.27 19.45
CA ALA A 4 -18.60 24.30 18.54
C ALA A 4 -17.56 23.27 18.08
N ILE A 5 -16.34 23.69 17.76
CA ILE A 5 -15.23 22.78 17.40
C ILE A 5 -14.96 21.79 18.55
N LYS A 6 -14.91 22.29 19.79
CA LYS A 6 -14.71 21.49 21.01
C LYS A 6 -15.79 20.40 21.24
N GLN A 7 -16.91 20.43 20.52
CA GLN A 7 -17.92 19.37 20.59
C GLN A 7 -17.53 18.10 19.80
N GLY A 8 -16.46 18.11 19.01
CA GLY A 8 -15.99 16.94 18.26
C GLY A 8 -16.73 16.72 16.95
N ASN A 9 -16.76 17.75 16.10
CA ASN A 9 -17.32 17.63 14.76
C ASN A 9 -16.41 16.80 13.85
N ASN A 10 -17.00 16.04 12.93
CA ASN A 10 -16.24 15.31 11.90
C ASN A 10 -15.67 16.25 10.82
N VAL A 11 -16.32 17.39 10.61
CA VAL A 11 -15.96 18.40 9.60
C VAL A 11 -16.06 19.80 10.22
N VAL A 12 -15.10 20.66 9.89
CA VAL A 12 -15.10 22.08 10.23
C VAL A 12 -14.82 22.86 8.95
N SER A 13 -15.81 23.59 8.44
CA SER A 13 -15.60 24.54 7.34
C SER A 13 -15.78 25.97 7.84
N LEU A 14 -14.78 26.81 7.58
CA LEU A 14 -14.78 28.22 7.95
C LEU A 14 -14.39 29.05 6.71
N SER A 15 -15.27 29.98 6.33
CA SER A 15 -15.10 30.88 5.20
C SER A 15 -15.06 32.33 5.69
N SER A 16 -13.90 33.00 5.58
CA SER A 16 -13.75 34.40 5.98
C SER A 16 -12.39 34.97 5.55
N HIS A 17 -11.98 36.08 6.16
CA HIS A 17 -10.59 36.50 6.14
C HIS A 17 -9.72 35.55 6.95
N GLY A 18 -8.46 35.45 6.54
CA GLY A 18 -7.45 34.64 7.18
C GLY A 18 -6.07 35.23 7.03
N SER A 19 -5.18 34.81 7.91
CA SER A 19 -3.74 35.04 7.83
C SER A 19 -3.02 33.74 8.23
N TYR A 20 -1.69 33.76 8.26
CA TYR A 20 -0.93 32.57 8.64
C TYR A 20 -1.31 32.01 10.02
N GLY A 21 -1.77 32.84 10.96
CA GLY A 21 -2.13 32.41 12.32
C GLY A 21 -3.60 32.68 12.70
N TYR A 22 -4.49 32.91 11.72
CA TYR A 22 -5.88 33.30 11.98
C TYR A 22 -6.86 32.86 10.89
N LEU A 23 -8.05 32.41 11.28
CA LEU A 23 -9.17 32.08 10.39
C LEU A 23 -10.51 32.35 11.08
N CYS A 24 -11.34 33.26 10.55
CA CYS A 24 -12.74 33.41 10.98
C CYS A 24 -12.93 33.41 12.52
N TYR A 25 -12.17 34.25 13.24
CA TYR A 25 -12.16 34.34 14.72
C TYR A 25 -11.52 33.17 15.49
N LEU A 26 -10.82 32.28 14.79
CA LEU A 26 -9.94 31.27 15.37
C LEU A 26 -8.50 31.75 15.19
N SER A 27 -7.81 32.06 16.29
CA SER A 27 -6.38 32.38 16.31
C SER A 27 -5.55 31.12 16.58
N SER A 28 -4.24 31.18 16.32
CA SER A 28 -3.31 30.12 16.71
C SER A 28 -3.39 29.77 18.21
N GLY A 29 -3.55 30.77 19.07
CA GLY A 29 -3.67 30.57 20.53
C GLY A 29 -4.96 29.85 20.95
N ASP A 30 -6.02 29.90 20.14
CA ASP A 30 -7.26 29.15 20.41
C ASP A 30 -7.11 27.65 20.12
N LEU A 31 -6.07 27.26 19.37
CA LEU A 31 -5.88 25.87 18.95
C LEU A 31 -5.43 24.98 20.10
N ASP A 32 -4.54 25.45 20.97
CA ASP A 32 -4.06 24.71 22.16
C ASP A 32 -5.20 24.27 23.07
N ASP A 33 -6.28 25.01 23.02
CA ASP A 33 -7.50 24.85 23.79
C ASP A 33 -8.42 23.74 23.26
N ILE A 34 -8.19 23.27 22.03
CA ILE A 34 -8.98 22.21 21.37
C ILE A 34 -8.50 20.84 21.88
N THR A 35 -9.44 20.11 22.48
CA THR A 35 -9.21 18.76 23.03
C THR A 35 -10.18 17.72 22.45
N SER A 36 -10.88 18.09 21.37
CA SER A 36 -11.86 17.23 20.72
C SER A 36 -11.18 16.24 19.76
N PRO A 37 -11.84 15.10 19.45
CA PRO A 37 -11.39 14.23 18.37
C PRO A 37 -11.18 15.03 17.06
N PRO A 38 -10.18 14.65 16.25
CA PRO A 38 -9.79 15.45 15.10
C PRO A 38 -10.85 15.45 13.99
N ALA A 39 -11.01 16.60 13.35
CA ALA A 39 -11.93 16.83 12.23
C ALA A 39 -11.17 17.01 10.90
N ILE A 40 -11.91 17.06 9.79
CA ILE A 40 -11.39 17.59 8.52
C ILE A 40 -11.69 19.09 8.48
N PHE A 41 -10.65 19.90 8.41
CA PHE A 41 -10.75 21.35 8.34
C PHE A 41 -10.70 21.81 6.89
N TYR A 42 -11.58 22.74 6.53
CA TYR A 42 -11.52 23.50 5.29
C TYR A 42 -11.52 24.98 5.63
N GLY A 43 -10.36 25.62 5.47
CA GLY A 43 -10.18 27.05 5.68
C GLY A 43 -10.25 27.79 4.35
N ASN A 44 -11.44 28.26 3.99
CA ASN A 44 -11.64 29.10 2.81
C ASN A 44 -11.30 30.55 3.15
N ALA A 45 -10.00 30.83 3.17
CA ALA A 45 -9.43 32.13 3.52
C ALA A 45 -8.02 32.30 2.94
N CYS A 46 -7.43 33.48 3.13
CA CYS A 46 -6.05 33.76 2.72
C CYS A 46 -5.04 33.15 3.69
N SER A 47 -4.00 32.54 3.14
CA SER A 47 -2.72 32.23 3.81
C SER A 47 -2.79 31.38 5.08
N THR A 48 -3.93 30.76 5.41
CA THR A 48 -4.06 29.90 6.60
C THR A 48 -3.23 28.62 6.50
N ASN A 49 -2.80 28.28 5.28
CA ASN A 49 -1.96 27.13 4.97
C ASN A 49 -0.56 27.56 4.47
N LYS A 50 -0.05 28.69 4.96
CA LYS A 50 1.25 29.24 4.58
C LYS A 50 2.38 28.55 5.34
N PHE A 51 2.59 27.25 5.05
CA PHE A 51 3.55 26.36 5.72
C PHE A 51 5.04 26.67 5.43
N ASP A 52 5.32 27.79 4.77
CA ASP A 52 6.67 28.26 4.46
C ASP A 52 7.02 29.57 5.18
N VAL A 53 6.26 29.95 6.23
CA VAL A 53 6.61 31.12 7.04
C VAL A 53 7.85 30.85 7.90
N PRO A 54 8.84 31.77 7.95
CA PRO A 54 10.11 31.52 8.64
C PRO A 54 10.06 31.81 10.15
N TYR A 55 8.90 32.21 10.69
CA TYR A 55 8.76 32.71 12.07
C TYR A 55 7.69 31.97 12.88
N GLY A 56 7.33 30.75 12.47
CA GLY A 56 6.41 29.88 13.20
C GLY A 56 5.70 28.90 12.28
N GLU A 57 4.66 28.27 12.79
CA GLU A 57 3.81 27.35 12.05
C GLU A 57 2.55 28.05 11.53
N ALA A 58 2.08 27.65 10.36
CA ALA A 58 0.78 28.08 9.87
C ALA A 58 -0.36 27.51 10.74
N LEU A 59 -1.52 28.16 10.71
CA LEU A 59 -2.72 27.72 11.41
C LEU A 59 -3.07 26.27 11.04
N SER A 60 -2.92 25.91 9.76
CA SER A 60 -3.09 24.54 9.28
C SER A 60 -2.15 23.55 9.97
N GLU A 61 -0.85 23.86 10.05
CA GLU A 61 0.16 23.02 10.70
C GLU A 61 -0.15 22.88 12.19
N LEU A 62 -0.47 23.98 12.87
CA LEU A 62 -0.87 23.96 14.28
C LEU A 62 -2.11 23.09 14.53
N THR A 63 -3.11 23.12 13.64
CA THR A 63 -4.29 22.23 13.77
C THR A 63 -3.95 20.75 13.59
N ILE A 64 -2.99 20.41 12.72
CA ILE A 64 -2.58 19.03 12.45
C ILE A 64 -1.64 18.50 13.54
N LEU A 65 -0.74 19.35 14.04
CA LEU A 65 0.27 19.00 15.04
C LEU A 65 -0.26 19.02 16.48
N ASN A 66 -1.48 19.49 16.70
CA ASN A 66 -2.05 19.54 18.04
C ASN A 66 -2.23 18.12 18.61
N SER A 67 -1.39 17.79 19.59
CA SER A 67 -1.39 16.50 20.28
C SER A 67 -2.66 16.19 21.07
N SER A 68 -3.45 17.21 21.43
CA SER A 68 -4.74 17.07 22.11
C SER A 68 -5.89 16.76 21.14
N GLY A 69 -5.61 16.67 19.84
CA GLY A 69 -6.59 16.62 18.77
C GLY A 69 -6.82 18.01 18.16
N SER A 70 -7.46 18.06 16.98
CA SER A 70 -7.99 19.27 16.33
C SER A 70 -8.34 18.91 14.88
N ALA A 71 -7.33 18.71 14.04
CA ALA A 71 -7.51 18.30 12.66
C ALA A 71 -6.74 17.01 12.34
N VAL A 72 -7.35 16.14 11.53
CA VAL A 72 -6.67 15.01 10.87
C VAL A 72 -6.26 15.37 9.44
N ALA A 73 -6.90 16.41 8.88
CA ALA A 73 -6.59 16.99 7.60
C ALA A 73 -7.00 18.45 7.55
N TYR A 74 -6.29 19.24 6.76
CA TYR A 74 -6.56 20.66 6.56
C TYR A 74 -6.44 21.01 5.07
N VAL A 75 -7.50 21.58 4.51
CA VAL A 75 -7.49 22.18 3.17
C VAL A 75 -7.56 23.69 3.29
N GLY A 76 -6.63 24.40 2.64
CA GLY A 76 -6.65 25.86 2.61
C GLY A 76 -5.50 26.46 1.83
N ASN A 77 -5.48 27.78 1.70
CA ASN A 77 -4.56 28.47 0.81
C ASN A 77 -3.22 28.81 1.49
N SER A 78 -2.11 28.57 0.79
CA SER A 78 -0.76 28.99 1.20
C SER A 78 -0.47 30.46 0.90
N ARG A 79 -1.33 31.10 0.09
CA ARG A 79 -1.28 32.51 -0.31
C ARG A 79 -2.69 33.09 -0.30
N PHE A 80 -2.91 34.18 -1.03
CA PHE A 80 -4.24 34.75 -1.25
C PHE A 80 -5.21 33.68 -1.78
N GLY A 81 -6.42 33.68 -1.24
CA GLY A 81 -7.57 32.93 -1.74
C GLY A 81 -8.81 33.81 -1.67
N TRP A 82 -9.89 33.42 -2.35
CA TRP A 82 -11.12 34.22 -2.37
C TRP A 82 -12.25 33.51 -1.65
N THR A 83 -12.85 34.19 -0.67
CA THR A 83 -14.07 33.72 0.00
C THR A 83 -15.26 33.53 -0.96
N GLY A 84 -15.17 34.08 -2.18
CA GLY A 84 -16.12 33.86 -3.27
C GLY A 84 -16.00 32.51 -3.99
N ASP A 85 -14.92 31.74 -3.76
CA ASP A 85 -14.67 30.42 -4.38
C ASP A 85 -15.47 29.27 -3.76
N SER A 86 -16.69 29.57 -3.32
CA SER A 86 -17.62 28.60 -2.70
C SER A 86 -17.93 27.39 -3.59
N TYR A 87 -17.80 27.51 -4.92
CA TYR A 87 -17.97 26.39 -5.85
C TYR A 87 -16.82 25.36 -5.75
N ILE A 88 -15.59 25.80 -5.45
CA ILE A 88 -14.43 24.93 -5.22
C ILE A 88 -14.62 24.13 -3.93
N GLU A 89 -14.99 24.83 -2.86
CA GLU A 89 -15.32 24.20 -1.58
C GLU A 89 -16.51 23.23 -1.72
N LYS A 90 -17.56 23.63 -2.44
CA LYS A 90 -18.71 22.76 -2.69
C LYS A 90 -18.30 21.45 -3.37
N ALA A 91 -17.43 21.50 -4.38
CA ALA A 91 -16.97 20.29 -5.07
C ALA A 91 -16.20 19.33 -4.15
N PHE A 92 -15.41 19.88 -3.21
CA PHE A 92 -14.75 19.08 -2.17
C PHE A 92 -15.77 18.28 -1.35
N TRP A 93 -16.80 18.95 -0.85
CA TRP A 93 -17.82 18.32 -0.01
C TRP A 93 -18.76 17.40 -0.78
N ASP A 94 -19.10 17.73 -2.04
CA ASP A 94 -19.86 16.83 -2.90
C ASP A 94 -19.11 15.49 -3.08
N LYS A 95 -17.78 15.53 -3.19
CA LYS A 95 -16.94 14.33 -3.34
C LYS A 95 -16.75 13.52 -2.08
N MET A 96 -16.92 14.14 -0.91
CA MET A 96 -17.03 13.44 0.37
C MET A 96 -18.22 12.47 0.36
N LEU A 97 -19.33 12.89 -0.25
CA LEU A 97 -20.56 12.11 -0.36
C LEU A 97 -20.49 11.05 -1.47
N ASP A 98 -19.53 11.15 -2.39
CA ASP A 98 -19.30 10.22 -3.49
C ASP A 98 -18.24 9.17 -3.14
N SER A 99 -16.95 9.45 -3.35
CA SER A 99 -15.88 8.50 -3.08
C SER A 99 -15.45 8.49 -1.62
N GLY A 100 -15.47 9.67 -0.97
CA GLY A 100 -14.98 9.86 0.39
C GLY A 100 -13.51 9.49 0.56
N ILE A 101 -12.68 9.66 -0.48
CA ILE A 101 -11.22 9.59 -0.38
C ILE A 101 -10.69 11.02 -0.38
N LEU A 102 -9.95 11.41 0.65
CA LEU A 102 -9.56 12.80 0.88
C LEU A 102 -8.77 13.41 -0.30
N GLY A 103 -7.85 12.66 -0.89
CA GLY A 103 -7.10 13.07 -2.07
C GLY A 103 -7.98 13.26 -3.30
N GLU A 104 -8.98 12.41 -3.51
CA GLU A 104 -9.94 12.56 -4.62
C GLU A 104 -10.88 13.76 -4.40
N MET A 105 -11.29 14.00 -3.15
CA MET A 105 -12.03 15.21 -2.78
C MET A 105 -11.21 16.46 -3.13
N PHE A 106 -9.91 16.46 -2.82
CA PHE A 106 -9.01 17.58 -3.11
C PHE A 106 -8.70 17.73 -4.61
N ASP A 107 -8.55 16.62 -5.34
CA ASP A 107 -8.34 16.62 -6.79
C ASP A 107 -9.51 17.30 -7.54
N GLU A 108 -10.73 17.15 -7.04
CA GLU A 108 -11.92 17.78 -7.62
C GLU A 108 -11.94 19.30 -7.43
N CYS A 109 -11.41 19.80 -6.31
CA CYS A 109 -11.10 21.23 -6.20
C CYS A 109 -10.18 21.69 -7.33
N LYS A 110 -9.10 20.94 -7.60
CA LYS A 110 -8.07 21.32 -8.57
C LYS A 110 -8.59 21.34 -10.00
N LYS A 111 -9.45 20.39 -10.35
CA LYS A 111 -10.08 20.31 -11.69
C LYS A 111 -10.90 21.54 -12.05
N ILE A 112 -11.62 22.11 -11.07
CA ILE A 112 -12.53 23.23 -11.31
C ILE A 112 -11.97 24.59 -10.89
N SER A 113 -10.82 24.59 -10.19
CA SER A 113 -10.12 25.80 -9.79
C SER A 113 -9.68 26.63 -11.01
N HIS A 114 -9.69 27.94 -10.87
CA HIS A 114 -8.93 28.83 -11.75
C HIS A 114 -7.42 28.73 -11.44
N ASP A 115 -6.56 29.26 -12.32
CA ASP A 115 -5.12 28.97 -12.28
C ASP A 115 -4.44 29.33 -10.96
N TRP A 116 -4.81 30.44 -10.32
CA TRP A 116 -4.26 30.80 -9.01
C TRP A 116 -4.62 29.80 -7.90
N ALA A 117 -5.89 29.42 -7.78
CA ALA A 117 -6.36 28.44 -6.79
C ALA A 117 -5.72 27.04 -6.97
N LYS A 118 -5.36 26.67 -8.21
CA LYS A 118 -4.64 25.41 -8.49
C LYS A 118 -3.27 25.33 -7.82
N TYR A 119 -2.59 26.46 -7.58
CA TYR A 119 -1.28 26.46 -6.93
C TYR A 119 -1.34 26.87 -5.46
N SER A 120 -2.28 27.74 -5.10
CA SER A 120 -2.39 28.26 -3.73
C SER A 120 -3.14 27.34 -2.77
N LEU A 121 -4.18 26.63 -3.20
CA LEU A 121 -4.92 25.70 -2.34
C LEU A 121 -4.07 24.46 -2.07
N ASN A 122 -3.95 24.01 -0.83
CA ASN A 122 -3.13 22.87 -0.45
C ASN A 122 -3.88 21.97 0.52
N LEU A 123 -3.57 20.67 0.48
CA LEU A 123 -4.03 19.66 1.42
C LEU A 123 -2.87 19.27 2.33
N LEU A 124 -3.02 19.45 3.64
CA LEU A 124 -2.21 18.80 4.66
C LEU A 124 -2.99 17.62 5.23
N GLY A 125 -2.40 16.43 5.25
CA GLY A 125 -3.03 15.19 5.69
C GLY A 125 -2.73 14.03 4.74
N ASP A 126 -3.28 12.85 5.02
CA ASP A 126 -3.10 11.67 4.19
C ASP A 126 -4.10 11.66 3.01
N PRO A 127 -3.67 11.84 1.75
CA PRO A 127 -4.57 11.83 0.60
C PRO A 127 -5.25 10.47 0.38
N ALA A 128 -4.69 9.37 0.88
CA ALA A 128 -5.31 8.04 0.79
C ALA A 128 -6.35 7.81 1.89
N MET A 129 -6.50 8.73 2.85
CA MET A 129 -7.44 8.59 3.95
C MET A 129 -8.88 8.54 3.44
N ARG A 130 -9.61 7.52 3.91
CA ARG A 130 -11.05 7.42 3.69
C ARG A 130 -11.81 8.21 4.75
N VAL A 131 -12.65 9.12 4.30
CA VAL A 131 -13.48 10.00 5.10
C VAL A 131 -14.84 9.36 5.38
N TRP A 132 -15.33 9.53 6.60
CA TRP A 132 -16.70 9.17 6.96
C TRP A 132 -17.65 10.33 6.65
N SER A 133 -18.60 10.11 5.74
CA SER A 133 -19.68 11.06 5.41
C SER A 133 -20.96 10.84 6.23
N ASP A 134 -21.03 9.74 6.97
CA ASP A 134 -22.12 9.38 7.86
C ASP A 134 -21.55 8.61 9.06
N ARG A 135 -22.37 8.35 10.08
CA ARG A 135 -21.99 7.55 11.24
C ARG A 135 -21.44 6.19 10.78
N PRO A 136 -20.15 5.88 11.05
CA PRO A 136 -19.55 4.66 10.56
C PRO A 136 -20.16 3.44 11.25
N LYS A 137 -20.36 2.36 10.49
CA LYS A 137 -20.98 1.14 10.96
C LYS A 137 -19.91 0.15 11.44
N GLN A 138 -20.15 -0.46 12.60
CA GLN A 138 -19.33 -1.56 13.10
C GLN A 138 -19.51 -2.80 12.23
N LEU A 139 -18.40 -3.46 11.90
CA LEU A 139 -18.39 -4.69 11.12
C LEU A 139 -18.34 -5.93 12.02
N ASN A 140 -19.01 -6.99 11.57
CA ASN A 140 -18.80 -8.36 12.01
C ASN A 140 -18.25 -9.17 10.83
N VAL A 141 -17.00 -9.64 10.94
CA VAL A 141 -16.25 -10.29 9.86
C VAL A 141 -15.98 -11.74 10.25
N ALA A 142 -16.40 -12.67 9.41
CA ALA A 142 -16.14 -14.10 9.57
C ALA A 142 -15.17 -14.57 8.48
N HIS A 143 -14.11 -15.27 8.91
CA HIS A 143 -13.13 -15.90 8.04
C HIS A 143 -12.49 -17.10 8.76
N PRO A 144 -11.87 -18.07 8.05
CA PRO A 144 -11.12 -19.15 8.68
C PRO A 144 -10.01 -18.61 9.60
N SER A 145 -9.79 -19.23 10.75
CA SER A 145 -8.69 -18.89 11.67
C SER A 145 -7.37 -19.60 11.33
N LEU A 146 -7.44 -20.63 10.46
CA LEU A 146 -6.31 -21.43 10.00
C LEU A 146 -6.36 -21.56 8.47
N THR A 147 -5.21 -21.45 7.83
CA THR A 147 -5.02 -21.73 6.41
C THR A 147 -3.64 -22.37 6.16
N TYR A 148 -3.35 -22.77 4.93
CA TYR A 148 -2.14 -23.51 4.59
C TYR A 148 -1.27 -22.83 3.54
N THR A 149 0.01 -23.20 3.45
CA THR A 149 0.90 -22.77 2.36
C THR A 149 0.44 -23.32 1.01
N GLY A 150 0.64 -22.57 -0.07
CA GLY A 150 0.25 -22.95 -1.43
C GLY A 150 -1.09 -22.37 -1.87
N SER A 151 -1.44 -22.60 -3.14
CA SER A 151 -2.60 -21.95 -3.77
C SER A 151 -3.93 -22.50 -3.27
N GLN A 152 -4.82 -21.61 -2.82
CA GLN A 152 -6.17 -21.92 -2.37
C GLN A 152 -7.09 -20.69 -2.48
N SER A 153 -8.39 -20.91 -2.33
CA SER A 153 -9.38 -19.83 -2.18
C SER A 153 -9.64 -19.55 -0.70
N PHE A 154 -9.66 -18.27 -0.32
CA PHE A 154 -9.94 -17.80 1.03
C PHE A 154 -11.23 -16.97 1.02
N GLU A 155 -12.25 -17.43 1.74
CA GLU A 155 -13.55 -16.74 1.83
C GLU A 155 -13.61 -15.87 3.08
N VAL A 156 -14.06 -14.62 2.90
CA VAL A 156 -14.38 -13.68 3.98
C VAL A 156 -15.83 -13.24 3.83
N THR A 157 -16.59 -13.34 4.91
CA THR A 157 -17.98 -12.86 4.98
C THR A 157 -18.05 -11.63 5.88
N VAL A 158 -18.67 -10.56 5.41
CA VAL A 158 -18.77 -9.27 6.10
C VAL A 158 -20.23 -8.90 6.29
N THR A 159 -20.60 -8.64 7.54
CA THR A 159 -21.94 -8.19 7.92
C THR A 159 -21.87 -6.97 8.82
N SER A 160 -22.98 -6.24 8.93
CA SER A 160 -23.17 -5.19 9.92
C SER A 160 -24.61 -5.23 10.40
N SER A 161 -24.82 -5.28 11.72
CA SER A 161 -26.15 -5.42 12.34
C SER A 161 -26.99 -6.56 11.74
N GLY A 162 -26.35 -7.69 11.43
CA GLY A 162 -26.99 -8.88 10.84
C GLY A 162 -27.23 -8.83 9.33
N SER A 163 -26.97 -7.69 8.64
CA SER A 163 -27.14 -7.56 7.19
C SER A 163 -25.81 -7.70 6.44
N PRO A 164 -25.78 -8.29 5.22
CA PRO A 164 -24.57 -8.37 4.41
C PRO A 164 -24.08 -6.99 3.98
N VAL A 165 -22.76 -6.78 3.98
CA VAL A 165 -22.15 -5.52 3.53
C VAL A 165 -21.51 -5.74 2.16
N LYS A 166 -22.11 -5.15 1.13
CA LYS A 166 -21.56 -5.12 -0.24
C LYS A 166 -20.45 -4.08 -0.38
N ASN A 167 -19.52 -4.30 -1.29
CA ASN A 167 -18.45 -3.37 -1.67
C ASN A 167 -17.45 -3.04 -0.55
N ALA A 168 -17.38 -3.86 0.51
CA ALA A 168 -16.31 -3.79 1.48
C ALA A 168 -15.03 -4.36 0.85
N VAL A 169 -13.91 -3.66 1.06
CA VAL A 169 -12.59 -4.07 0.57
C VAL A 169 -11.94 -4.94 1.64
N VAL A 170 -11.65 -6.18 1.26
CA VAL A 170 -10.90 -7.14 2.08
C VAL A 170 -9.46 -7.15 1.59
N CYS A 171 -8.51 -6.95 2.49
CA CYS A 171 -7.08 -7.01 2.22
C CYS A 171 -6.43 -8.09 3.10
N LEU A 172 -5.71 -8.99 2.46
CA LEU A 172 -4.94 -10.06 3.09
C LEU A 172 -3.46 -9.72 2.93
N THR A 173 -2.74 -9.64 4.03
CA THR A 173 -1.32 -9.28 4.02
C THR A 173 -0.50 -10.22 4.88
N MET A 174 0.64 -10.64 4.35
CA MET A 174 1.69 -11.34 5.07
C MET A 174 3.02 -10.80 4.55
N PRO A 175 3.76 -10.00 5.34
CA PRO A 175 4.96 -9.31 4.86
C PRO A 175 5.93 -10.24 4.12
N GLY A 176 6.41 -9.80 2.96
CA GLY A 176 7.31 -10.57 2.09
C GLY A 176 6.72 -11.84 1.47
N THR A 177 5.45 -12.18 1.72
CA THR A 177 4.85 -13.47 1.36
C THR A 177 3.59 -13.33 0.52
N LEU A 178 2.65 -12.47 0.95
CA LEU A 178 1.33 -12.38 0.36
C LEU A 178 0.79 -10.95 0.46
N PHE A 179 0.26 -10.45 -0.65
CA PHE A 179 -0.63 -9.30 -0.68
C PHE A 179 -1.77 -9.63 -1.64
N ALA A 180 -2.98 -9.69 -1.13
CA ALA A 180 -4.18 -9.97 -1.93
C ALA A 180 -5.32 -9.05 -1.51
N LYS A 181 -6.18 -8.71 -2.47
CA LYS A 181 -7.36 -7.87 -2.26
C LYS A 181 -8.58 -8.52 -2.88
N GLY A 182 -9.73 -8.33 -2.24
CA GLY A 182 -11.05 -8.72 -2.74
C GLY A 182 -12.09 -7.68 -2.34
N VAL A 183 -13.25 -7.74 -2.99
CA VAL A 183 -14.39 -6.87 -2.70
C VAL A 183 -15.59 -7.76 -2.43
N THR A 184 -16.37 -7.43 -1.40
CA THR A 184 -17.56 -8.21 -1.07
C THR A 184 -18.68 -8.00 -2.09
N ASP A 185 -19.33 -9.09 -2.46
CA ASP A 185 -20.49 -9.10 -3.34
C ASP A 185 -21.80 -8.68 -2.62
N VAL A 186 -22.94 -8.84 -3.29
CA VAL A 186 -24.27 -8.53 -2.73
C VAL A 186 -24.65 -9.36 -1.50
N TYR A 187 -23.99 -10.51 -1.29
CA TYR A 187 -24.17 -11.38 -0.13
C TYR A 187 -23.14 -11.12 0.98
N GLY A 188 -22.31 -10.07 0.82
CA GLY A 188 -21.28 -9.72 1.77
C GLY A 188 -20.08 -10.65 1.75
N LYS A 189 -19.88 -11.41 0.66
CA LYS A 189 -18.80 -12.39 0.55
C LYS A 189 -17.70 -11.94 -0.41
N ALA A 190 -16.45 -12.15 -0.01
CA ALA A 190 -15.28 -12.00 -0.87
C ALA A 190 -14.53 -13.34 -0.91
N SER A 191 -14.37 -13.90 -2.11
CA SER A 191 -13.55 -15.08 -2.37
C SER A 191 -12.24 -14.64 -3.02
N ILE A 192 -11.11 -14.87 -2.34
CA ILE A 192 -9.80 -14.34 -2.72
C ILE A 192 -8.84 -15.50 -2.92
N ASN A 193 -8.20 -15.56 -4.09
CA ASN A 193 -7.14 -16.52 -4.34
C ASN A 193 -5.86 -16.09 -3.61
N ILE A 194 -5.33 -16.97 -2.75
CA ILE A 194 -4.10 -16.74 -2.00
C ILE A 194 -3.12 -17.89 -2.23
N SER A 195 -1.82 -17.60 -2.11
CA SER A 195 -0.78 -18.62 -2.21
C SER A 195 0.40 -18.32 -1.28
N PRO A 196 0.22 -18.32 0.06
CA PRO A 196 1.31 -18.03 0.98
C PRO A 196 2.41 -19.08 0.85
N SER A 197 3.67 -18.65 0.78
CA SER A 197 4.83 -19.52 0.56
C SER A 197 5.46 -20.07 1.84
N VAL A 198 5.17 -19.46 2.99
CA VAL A 198 5.75 -19.81 4.30
C VAL A 198 4.69 -19.87 5.40
N GLU A 199 5.01 -20.56 6.49
CA GLU A 199 4.22 -20.56 7.72
C GLU A 199 4.29 -19.20 8.44
N GLY A 200 3.26 -18.87 9.22
CA GLY A 200 3.26 -17.65 10.02
C GLY A 200 1.87 -17.07 10.24
N ILE A 201 1.79 -15.74 10.32
CA ILE A 201 0.54 -15.02 10.56
C ILE A 201 0.21 -14.16 9.34
N MET A 202 -0.92 -14.45 8.72
CA MET A 202 -1.54 -13.59 7.72
C MET A 202 -2.53 -12.64 8.42
N ARG A 203 -2.46 -11.34 8.10
CA ARG A 203 -3.39 -10.32 8.59
C ARG A 203 -4.56 -10.17 7.62
N VAL A 204 -5.74 -9.96 8.17
CA VAL A 204 -6.98 -9.66 7.45
C VAL A 204 -7.41 -8.26 7.84
N ALA A 205 -7.57 -7.38 6.87
CA ALA A 205 -8.15 -6.05 7.07
C ALA A 205 -9.42 -5.92 6.22
N VAL A 206 -10.49 -5.39 6.79
CA VAL A 206 -11.72 -5.06 6.04
C VAL A 206 -12.05 -3.59 6.24
N SER A 207 -12.24 -2.87 5.15
CA SER A 207 -12.54 -1.43 5.15
C SER A 207 -13.55 -1.06 4.07
N GLY A 208 -14.13 0.13 4.15
CA GLY A 208 -15.05 0.65 3.14
C GLY A 208 -15.72 1.95 3.57
N LYS A 209 -16.59 2.48 2.71
CA LYS A 209 -17.27 3.76 2.95
C LYS A 209 -18.17 3.68 4.18
N ASN A 210 -17.98 4.60 5.13
CA ASN A 210 -18.72 4.68 6.39
C ASN A 210 -18.69 3.35 7.18
N LEU A 211 -17.55 2.66 7.18
CA LEU A 211 -17.30 1.46 7.98
C LEU A 211 -16.15 1.71 8.96
N ILE A 212 -16.30 1.21 10.19
CA ILE A 212 -15.19 1.09 11.13
C ILE A 212 -14.31 -0.08 10.63
N PRO A 213 -13.01 0.13 10.35
CA PRO A 213 -12.15 -0.93 9.85
C PRO A 213 -12.07 -2.12 10.81
N TYR A 214 -12.12 -3.33 10.26
CA TYR A 214 -11.84 -4.56 10.99
C TYR A 214 -10.40 -4.99 10.75
N MET A 215 -9.73 -5.45 11.80
CA MET A 215 -8.40 -6.05 11.75
C MET A 215 -8.45 -7.42 12.45
N GLY A 216 -7.97 -8.45 11.76
CA GLY A 216 -7.91 -9.82 12.25
C GLY A 216 -6.63 -10.52 11.80
N SER A 217 -6.47 -11.77 12.24
CA SER A 217 -5.32 -12.60 11.91
C SER A 217 -5.72 -14.05 11.65
N VAL A 218 -4.90 -14.74 10.87
CA VAL A 218 -5.08 -16.13 10.45
C VAL A 218 -3.73 -16.82 10.58
N THR A 219 -3.71 -17.98 11.23
CA THR A 219 -2.50 -18.81 11.27
C THR A 219 -2.33 -19.52 9.94
N VAL A 220 -1.14 -19.39 9.33
CA VAL A 220 -0.72 -20.14 8.14
C VAL A 220 0.18 -21.28 8.60
N LYS A 221 -0.21 -22.52 8.32
CA LYS A 221 0.63 -23.71 8.54
C LYS A 221 1.12 -24.27 7.22
N LYS A 222 2.17 -25.07 7.27
CA LYS A 222 2.65 -25.81 6.12
C LYS A 222 1.52 -26.72 5.68
N SER A 223 1.20 -26.70 4.40
CA SER A 223 0.23 -27.65 3.85
C SER A 223 0.71 -29.04 4.25
N PRO A 224 -0.12 -29.85 4.92
CA PRO A 224 0.20 -31.26 5.08
C PRO A 224 0.45 -31.79 3.67
N ASN A 225 1.55 -32.53 3.48
CA ASN A 225 1.86 -33.14 2.19
C ASN A 225 0.63 -33.93 1.75
N ILE A 226 -0.12 -33.39 0.80
CA ILE A 226 -1.32 -34.07 0.31
C ILE A 226 -0.82 -35.31 -0.43
N CYS A 227 -1.35 -36.47 -0.06
CA CYS A 227 -1.07 -37.71 -0.75
C CYS A 227 -1.47 -37.52 -2.23
N GLY A 228 -0.49 -37.56 -3.15
CA GLY A 228 -0.70 -37.34 -4.59
C GLY A 228 0.08 -36.17 -5.20
N THR A 229 0.77 -35.34 -4.42
CA THR A 229 1.64 -34.28 -4.97
C THR A 229 2.97 -34.88 -5.47
N SER A 230 3.34 -34.60 -6.72
CA SER A 230 4.64 -35.00 -7.28
C SER A 230 5.79 -34.30 -6.53
N VAL A 231 6.72 -35.10 -6.00
CA VAL A 231 7.97 -34.59 -5.42
C VAL A 231 8.86 -34.15 -6.58
N ILE A 232 9.22 -32.86 -6.64
CA ILE A 232 10.20 -32.35 -7.62
C ILE A 232 11.59 -32.79 -7.15
N CYS A 233 12.38 -33.43 -8.03
CA CYS A 233 13.65 -34.12 -7.72
C CYS A 233 14.77 -33.25 -7.09
N THR A 234 14.57 -31.95 -6.90
CA THR A 234 15.55 -31.05 -6.28
C THR A 234 15.37 -30.85 -4.78
N LEU A 235 14.28 -31.37 -4.18
CA LEU A 235 14.09 -31.30 -2.73
C LEU A 235 14.89 -32.41 -2.01
N LYS A 236 15.80 -32.00 -1.13
CA LYS A 236 16.39 -32.89 -0.12
C LYS A 236 15.29 -33.32 0.85
N ILE A 237 15.06 -34.63 0.97
CA ILE A 237 14.18 -35.19 2.00
C ILE A 237 15.06 -35.49 3.21
N ASP A 238 14.86 -34.76 4.31
CA ASP A 238 15.54 -35.04 5.57
C ASP A 238 15.01 -36.35 6.19
N CYS A 239 15.90 -37.11 6.82
CA CYS A 239 15.57 -38.36 7.48
C CYS A 239 14.62 -38.11 8.67
N GLY A 240 13.47 -38.80 8.68
CA GLY A 240 12.45 -38.71 9.75
C GLY A 240 11.00 -38.51 9.29
N LEU A 241 10.76 -38.28 7.99
CA LEU A 241 9.41 -38.12 7.44
C LEU A 241 8.69 -39.47 7.29
N LYS A 242 7.54 -39.64 7.98
CA LYS A 242 6.62 -40.77 7.77
C LYS A 242 5.68 -40.46 6.60
N ILE A 243 5.82 -41.19 5.50
CA ILE A 243 4.87 -41.17 4.38
C ILE A 243 4.02 -42.44 4.49
N ALA A 244 2.71 -42.31 4.63
CA ALA A 244 1.77 -43.42 4.56
C ALA A 244 0.67 -43.07 3.54
N CYS A 245 0.13 -44.00 2.75
CA CYS A 245 0.02 -45.44 3.00
C CYS A 245 0.79 -46.32 1.99
N GLY A 246 1.68 -47.17 2.53
CA GLY A 246 1.97 -48.50 1.96
C GLY A 246 3.40 -48.84 1.56
N ILE A 247 4.35 -47.89 1.56
CA ILE A 247 5.76 -48.17 1.18
C ILE A 247 6.72 -47.38 2.06
N ASP A 248 7.70 -48.08 2.65
CA ASP A 248 8.87 -47.47 3.28
C ASP A 248 9.91 -47.13 2.21
N ILE A 249 10.26 -45.84 2.07
CA ILE A 249 11.37 -45.38 1.22
C ILE A 249 12.63 -45.37 2.07
N VAL A 250 13.60 -46.23 1.74
CA VAL A 250 14.87 -46.33 2.49
C VAL A 250 15.88 -45.30 1.98
N CYS A 251 16.73 -44.80 2.89
CA CYS A 251 17.81 -43.86 2.57
C CYS A 251 18.71 -44.40 1.44
N GLY A 252 18.92 -43.62 0.39
CA GLY A 252 19.70 -44.01 -0.80
C GLY A 252 18.87 -44.42 -2.03
N THR A 253 17.54 -44.40 -1.94
CA THR A 253 16.67 -44.72 -3.09
C THR A 253 16.77 -43.65 -4.18
N LYS A 254 17.34 -43.99 -5.35
CA LYS A 254 17.33 -43.14 -6.54
C LYS A 254 16.02 -43.33 -7.31
N LEU A 255 15.16 -42.31 -7.32
CA LEU A 255 13.97 -42.28 -8.16
C LEU A 255 14.36 -41.75 -9.55
N LEU A 256 14.06 -42.52 -10.60
CA LEU A 256 14.26 -42.09 -11.98
C LEU A 256 13.18 -41.06 -12.35
N CYS A 257 13.56 -40.03 -13.11
CA CYS A 257 12.63 -39.03 -13.62
C CYS A 257 11.53 -39.68 -14.48
N ASN A 258 10.30 -39.17 -14.39
CA ASN A 258 9.09 -39.63 -15.08
C ASN A 258 8.47 -40.97 -14.62
N TYR A 259 8.80 -41.45 -13.41
CA TYR A 259 8.09 -42.61 -12.84
C TYR A 259 6.73 -42.19 -12.24
N LEU A 260 5.63 -42.56 -12.88
CA LEU A 260 4.27 -42.32 -12.38
C LEU A 260 3.89 -43.44 -11.41
N LEU A 261 3.81 -43.15 -10.10
CA LEU A 261 3.32 -44.11 -9.10
C LEU A 261 1.79 -44.24 -9.22
N GLN A 262 1.33 -45.24 -9.98
CA GLN A 262 -0.09 -45.57 -10.07
C GLN A 262 -0.50 -46.51 -8.94
N CYS A 263 -1.47 -46.09 -8.12
CA CYS A 263 -1.99 -46.82 -6.96
C CYS A 263 -2.53 -48.23 -7.28
N LYS A 264 -2.80 -48.55 -8.56
CA LYS A 264 -3.40 -49.83 -9.00
C LYS A 264 -2.42 -50.97 -9.34
N LYS A 265 -1.10 -50.78 -9.24
CA LYS A 265 -0.10 -51.84 -9.51
C LYS A 265 0.67 -52.32 -8.27
N LEU A 266 0.11 -52.13 -7.07
CA LEU A 266 0.72 -52.58 -5.82
C LEU A 266 0.19 -53.93 -5.34
N THR A 267 0.15 -54.92 -6.24
CA THR A 267 -0.07 -56.32 -5.85
C THR A 267 0.94 -57.21 -6.57
N ARG A 268 1.95 -57.61 -5.79
CA ARG A 268 2.97 -58.67 -6.01
C ARG A 268 3.98 -58.45 -7.15
N ILE A 269 5.26 -58.57 -6.80
CA ILE A 269 6.15 -59.69 -7.20
C ILE A 269 7.40 -59.70 -6.28
N LYS A 270 7.81 -60.91 -5.89
CA LYS A 270 9.02 -61.26 -5.12
C LYS A 270 10.28 -61.14 -5.99
N LEU A 271 11.33 -60.55 -5.39
CA LEU A 271 12.79 -60.84 -5.45
C LEU A 271 13.36 -61.61 -6.66
N ILE A 272 14.38 -61.04 -7.33
CA ILE A 272 15.55 -61.78 -7.88
C ILE A 272 16.82 -60.91 -7.79
N GLY A 273 17.89 -61.46 -7.15
CA GLY A 273 19.33 -61.23 -7.42
C GLY A 273 19.89 -59.85 -7.07
N GLY A 274 20.83 -59.67 -6.15
CA GLY A 274 22.11 -60.36 -6.05
C GLY A 274 23.21 -59.30 -6.17
N CYS A 275 23.62 -58.67 -5.07
CA CYS A 275 24.81 -57.81 -5.05
C CYS A 275 26.05 -58.69 -4.82
N THR A 276 26.73 -59.04 -5.90
CA THR A 276 28.12 -59.53 -5.88
C THR A 276 29.00 -58.57 -6.66
N GLY A 277 30.05 -58.05 -6.03
CA GLY A 277 31.25 -57.55 -6.72
C GLY A 277 31.38 -56.04 -6.94
N LEU A 278 32.14 -55.40 -6.05
CA LEU A 278 33.33 -54.55 -6.29
C LEU A 278 33.55 -53.84 -7.67
N ILE A 279 34.03 -52.59 -7.55
CA ILE A 279 34.83 -51.74 -8.46
C ILE A 279 34.10 -50.56 -9.13
N GLY A 280 34.49 -49.34 -8.70
CA GLY A 280 35.04 -48.33 -9.60
C GLY A 280 34.10 -47.34 -10.29
N GLY A 281 34.28 -46.05 -9.98
CA GLY A 281 34.10 -44.97 -10.95
C GLY A 281 32.78 -44.20 -10.90
N CYS A 282 32.74 -43.15 -10.08
CA CYS A 282 32.04 -41.92 -10.49
C CYS A 282 33.11 -40.84 -10.70
N THR A 283 33.58 -40.75 -11.93
CA THR A 283 34.28 -39.59 -12.48
C THR A 283 33.34 -38.39 -12.49
N LYS A 284 33.85 -37.22 -12.07
CA LYS A 284 33.18 -35.92 -12.24
C LYS A 284 32.91 -35.67 -13.74
N PRO A 285 31.74 -35.17 -14.15
CA PRO A 285 31.63 -34.48 -15.41
C PRO A 285 32.19 -33.06 -15.26
N ASN A 286 33.11 -32.74 -16.17
CA ASN A 286 33.81 -31.48 -16.31
C ASN A 286 32.87 -30.29 -16.58
N ALA A 287 33.45 -29.13 -16.32
CA ALA A 287 33.00 -27.81 -16.73
C ALA A 287 32.50 -27.77 -18.18
N ILE A 288 31.38 -27.05 -18.35
CA ILE A 288 31.06 -26.36 -19.61
C ILE A 288 31.18 -24.87 -19.27
N GLU A 289 32.22 -24.24 -19.81
CA GLU A 289 32.32 -22.79 -19.92
C GLU A 289 31.37 -22.28 -21.02
N SER A 290 30.99 -21.00 -20.88
CA SER A 290 30.29 -20.14 -21.83
C SER A 290 28.75 -20.17 -21.86
N CYS A 291 28.14 -19.30 -21.05
CA CYS A 291 27.22 -18.27 -21.55
C CYS A 291 26.89 -17.31 -20.41
N ALA A 292 27.55 -16.16 -20.37
CA ALA A 292 27.06 -15.00 -19.66
C ALA A 292 25.78 -14.52 -20.34
N LYS A 293 24.63 -14.73 -19.68
CA LYS A 293 23.43 -13.93 -19.87
C LYS A 293 23.00 -13.47 -18.48
N LEU A 294 23.39 -12.24 -18.14
CA LEU A 294 22.77 -11.48 -17.05
C LEU A 294 21.28 -11.34 -17.40
N GLY A 295 20.44 -11.90 -16.56
CA GLY A 295 18.99 -11.81 -16.71
C GLY A 295 18.51 -10.38 -16.48
N SER A 296 17.58 -9.93 -17.31
CA SER A 296 16.79 -8.73 -17.12
C SER A 296 16.02 -8.80 -15.80
N GLY A 297 16.48 -8.10 -14.77
CA GLY A 297 15.84 -8.20 -13.46
C GLY A 297 16.48 -7.44 -12.32
N GLU A 298 17.16 -6.32 -12.56
CA GLU A 298 17.51 -5.35 -11.52
C GLU A 298 17.19 -3.93 -11.99
N LEU A 299 15.89 -3.63 -12.14
CA LEU A 299 15.43 -2.26 -11.96
C LEU A 299 15.34 -2.04 -10.46
N LYS A 300 16.42 -1.54 -9.84
CA LYS A 300 16.30 -0.86 -8.56
C LYS A 300 15.28 0.26 -8.77
N ILE A 301 14.15 0.18 -8.07
CA ILE A 301 13.21 1.29 -7.98
C ILE A 301 13.97 2.39 -7.21
N PHE A 302 14.37 3.45 -7.93
CA PHE A 302 15.05 4.59 -7.37
C PHE A 302 14.02 5.45 -6.62
N GLU A 303 14.11 5.52 -5.30
CA GLU A 303 13.11 6.22 -4.46
C GLU A 303 13.23 7.75 -4.52
N HIS A 304 14.39 8.31 -4.91
CA HIS A 304 14.59 9.76 -5.03
C HIS A 304 15.49 10.16 -6.21
N ILE A 305 15.12 11.26 -6.91
CA ILE A 305 15.92 11.86 -8.01
C ILE A 305 17.34 12.25 -7.54
N ARG A 306 17.50 12.61 -6.27
CA ARG A 306 18.82 12.95 -5.67
C ARG A 306 19.80 11.78 -5.69
N ASP A 307 19.31 10.55 -5.58
CA ASP A 307 20.15 9.35 -5.52
C ASP A 307 20.65 8.92 -6.91
N ILE A 308 20.01 9.39 -7.97
CA ILE A 308 20.39 9.10 -9.36
C ILE A 308 21.65 9.88 -9.74
N TRP A 309 21.82 11.10 -9.21
CA TRP A 309 22.84 12.03 -9.66
C TRP A 309 23.81 12.51 -8.59
N ASN A 310 23.68 12.05 -7.33
CA ASN A 310 24.57 12.40 -6.23
C ASN A 310 24.78 13.93 -6.06
N ILE A 311 23.72 14.70 -6.28
CA ILE A 311 23.76 16.17 -6.33
C ILE A 311 23.72 16.74 -4.91
N GLN A 312 24.76 17.48 -4.54
CA GLN A 312 25.01 17.94 -3.17
C GLN A 312 24.09 19.11 -2.71
N SER A 313 23.47 19.87 -3.62
CA SER A 313 22.54 20.97 -3.31
C SER A 313 21.59 21.28 -4.48
N PHE A 314 20.46 21.96 -4.20
CA PHE A 314 19.46 22.29 -5.24
C PHE A 314 19.98 23.33 -6.24
N ASP A 315 20.87 24.23 -5.81
CA ASP A 315 21.43 25.29 -6.66
C ASP A 315 22.43 24.75 -7.69
N ARG A 316 23.17 23.68 -7.34
CA ARG A 316 24.07 22.98 -8.30
C ARG A 316 23.34 22.14 -9.33
N PHE A 317 22.07 21.83 -9.10
CA PHE A 317 21.27 20.96 -9.97
C PHE A 317 21.17 21.53 -11.39
N VAL A 318 21.01 22.86 -11.52
CA VAL A 318 20.86 23.52 -12.83
C VAL A 318 22.15 23.52 -13.65
N GLU A 319 23.29 23.71 -12.98
CA GLU A 319 24.61 23.67 -13.60
C GLU A 319 25.00 22.23 -14.00
N GLU A 320 24.75 21.27 -13.12
CA GLU A 320 25.09 19.86 -13.35
C GLU A 320 24.14 19.21 -14.38
N ALA A 321 22.87 19.65 -14.49
CA ALA A 321 21.90 19.11 -15.45
C ALA A 321 22.30 19.28 -16.92
N GLU A 322 23.21 20.20 -17.24
CA GLU A 322 23.69 20.40 -18.61
C GLU A 322 24.92 19.56 -18.97
N THR A 323 25.51 18.88 -17.99
CA THR A 323 26.69 18.03 -18.17
C THR A 323 26.39 16.86 -19.12
N PRO A 324 27.38 16.42 -19.91
CA PRO A 324 27.23 15.27 -20.81
C PRO A 324 26.77 14.00 -20.09
N GLU A 325 27.27 13.76 -18.87
CA GLU A 325 26.93 12.59 -18.07
C GLU A 325 25.45 12.57 -17.64
N ILE A 326 24.88 13.72 -17.27
CA ILE A 326 23.46 13.80 -16.89
C ILE A 326 22.54 13.73 -18.11
N LYS A 327 22.94 14.31 -19.26
CA LYS A 327 22.20 14.18 -20.52
C LYS A 327 22.10 12.72 -20.99
N GLU A 328 23.18 11.95 -20.89
CA GLU A 328 23.17 10.52 -21.22
C GLU A 328 22.25 9.72 -20.27
N THR A 329 22.22 10.10 -19.00
CA THR A 329 21.33 9.47 -18.01
C THR A 329 19.86 9.82 -18.28
N MET A 330 19.56 11.05 -18.69
CA MET A 330 18.21 11.52 -19.06
C MET A 330 17.61 10.77 -20.25
N GLU A 331 18.42 10.22 -21.15
CA GLU A 331 17.94 9.39 -22.27
C GLU A 331 17.50 7.99 -21.83
N ARG A 332 17.93 7.53 -20.66
CA ARG A 332 17.60 6.20 -20.10
C ARG A 332 16.36 6.20 -19.20
N ILE A 333 15.79 7.38 -18.94
CA ILE A 333 14.64 7.60 -18.05
C ILE A 333 13.33 7.65 -18.87
N PRO A 334 12.19 7.16 -18.34
CA PRO A 334 10.90 7.28 -19.00
C PRO A 334 10.53 8.72 -19.42
N PRO A 335 9.86 8.91 -20.58
CA PRO A 335 9.57 10.24 -21.14
C PRO A 335 8.81 11.18 -20.20
N GLU A 336 7.93 10.64 -19.36
CA GLU A 336 7.09 11.41 -18.44
C GLU A 336 7.92 12.03 -17.30
N ILE A 337 8.92 11.29 -16.82
CA ILE A 337 9.84 11.74 -15.77
C ILE A 337 10.83 12.75 -16.36
N LYS A 338 11.35 12.47 -17.57
CA LYS A 338 12.23 13.38 -18.32
C LYS A 338 11.59 14.76 -18.49
N LYS A 339 10.32 14.82 -18.93
CA LYS A 339 9.58 16.08 -19.12
C LYS A 339 9.42 16.87 -17.82
N SER A 340 9.20 16.19 -16.70
CA SER A 340 9.05 16.84 -15.39
C SER A 340 10.35 17.50 -14.91
N ILE A 341 11.49 16.84 -15.18
CA ILE A 341 12.82 17.35 -14.84
C ILE A 341 13.20 18.53 -15.74
N GLU A 342 12.94 18.45 -17.05
CA GLU A 342 13.15 19.56 -17.99
C GLU A 342 12.33 20.80 -17.61
N MET A 343 11.08 20.62 -17.16
CA MET A 343 10.24 21.71 -16.67
C MET A 343 10.77 22.32 -15.36
N MET A 344 11.31 21.51 -14.46
CA MET A 344 11.93 21.98 -13.21
C MET A 344 13.19 22.81 -13.49
N VAL A 345 14.09 22.32 -14.35
CA VAL A 345 15.31 23.05 -14.75
C VAL A 345 14.95 24.37 -15.44
N LYS A 346 13.97 24.35 -16.35
CA LYS A 346 13.51 25.57 -17.04
C LYS A 346 12.98 26.62 -16.05
N ARG A 347 12.19 26.18 -15.07
CA ARG A 347 11.59 27.08 -14.08
C ARG A 347 12.64 27.72 -13.16
N ILE A 348 13.64 26.95 -12.71
CA ILE A 348 14.71 27.50 -11.86
C ILE A 348 15.50 28.56 -12.63
N LYS A 349 15.78 28.35 -13.93
CA LYS A 349 16.43 29.34 -14.80
C LYS A 349 15.61 30.60 -15.08
N GLU A 350 14.30 30.55 -14.90
CA GLU A 350 13.39 31.68 -15.10
C GLU A 350 13.13 32.46 -13.78
N GLU A 351 13.52 31.91 -12.63
CA GLU A 351 13.35 32.50 -11.30
C GLU A 351 14.62 33.22 -10.76
N ASP A 352 15.78 33.08 -11.43
CA ASP A 352 17.04 33.86 -11.23
C ASP A 352 17.19 35.01 -12.24
#